data_AF-A0A484LQ11-F1
#
_entry.id   AF-A0A484LQ11-F1
#
_cell.length_a   1.000
_cell.length_b   1.000
_cell.length_c   1.000
_cell.angle_alpha   90.00
_cell.angle_beta   90.00
_cell.angle_gamma   90.00
#
_symmetry.space_group_name_H-M   'P 1'
#
loop_
_entity.id
_entity.type
_entity.pdbx_description
1 polymer ?
#
loop_
_entity_poly.entity_id
_entity_poly.type
_entity_poly.pdbx_seq_one_letter_code
_entity_poly.pdbx_strand_id
1 'polypeptide(L)'
;MSSSAQTPHSLAFRVMRLCRPSLHVEIPLRFHPCDLLFGEDLFDDSVAADHLPRLLSGCESVTAGDSVSDPSDLSYRSRFLLDQSSDSLGVPGLLVLPQSFGAIYLGETFCSYISINNSSNVEVRDVVIKAEIQTEKQRILLLDTSKSPVESIRAGGRYDFIVEHDVKELGAHTLVCTAQYSDGDAERKYLPQFFKFIVTNPLSVRTKVRVVKVGF
;
A
#
# COMPACT_ATOMS: atom_id res chain seq x y z
N MET A 1 3.80 28.38 21.61
CA MET A 1 3.21 27.54 20.56
C MET A 1 3.74 28.03 19.22
N SER A 2 4.91 27.53 18.79
CA SER A 2 5.49 27.87 17.49
C SER A 2 4.92 26.93 16.43
N SER A 3 3.95 27.41 15.67
CA SER A 3 3.52 26.76 14.44
C SER A 3 4.71 26.75 13.48
N SER A 4 5.37 25.60 13.34
CA SER A 4 6.38 25.38 12.30
C SER A 4 5.72 25.61 10.95
N ALA A 5 5.98 26.75 10.32
CA ALA A 5 5.64 26.99 8.93
C ALA A 5 6.26 25.84 8.12
N GLN A 6 5.42 24.98 7.53
CA GLN A 6 5.88 23.92 6.65
C GLN A 6 6.42 24.60 5.39
N THR A 7 7.74 24.72 5.28
CA THR A 7 8.38 25.15 4.04
C THR A 7 7.98 24.17 2.95
N PRO A 8 7.46 24.62 1.79
CA PRO A 8 7.11 23.71 0.71
C PRO A 8 8.39 23.01 0.20
N HIS A 9 8.41 21.69 0.28
CA HIS A 9 9.52 20.86 -0.18
C HIS A 9 9.21 20.28 -1.57
N SER A 10 10.21 20.33 -2.45
CA SER A 10 10.16 19.78 -3.81
C SER A 10 10.26 18.24 -3.81
N LEU A 11 10.93 17.69 -2.80
CA LEU A 11 11.07 16.25 -2.60
C LEU A 11 10.09 15.73 -1.56
N ALA A 12 9.69 14.47 -1.69
CA ALA A 12 8.91 13.75 -0.67
C ALA A 12 9.33 12.28 -0.61
N PHE A 13 9.46 11.73 0.59
CA PHE A 13 9.71 10.30 0.77
C PHE A 13 8.39 9.51 0.77
N ARG A 14 8.38 8.40 0.05
CA ARG A 14 7.37 7.36 0.09
C ARG A 14 8.04 6.08 0.55
N VAL A 15 7.48 5.44 1.57
CA VAL A 15 8.06 4.25 2.20
C VAL A 15 7.05 3.13 2.15
N MET A 16 7.51 1.95 1.76
CA MET A 16 6.73 0.73 1.73
C MET A 16 7.53 -0.40 2.37
N ARG A 17 6.97 -1.04 3.39
CA ARG A 17 7.54 -2.28 3.93
C ARG A 17 7.40 -3.38 2.88
N LEU A 18 8.48 -4.05 2.58
CA LEU A 18 8.51 -5.25 1.77
C LEU A 18 8.17 -6.43 2.67
N CYS A 19 6.88 -6.63 2.95
CA CYS A 19 6.37 -7.86 3.54
C CYS A 19 6.25 -8.93 2.44
N ARG A 20 6.16 -10.22 2.81
CA ARG A 20 5.53 -11.19 1.91
C ARG A 20 4.18 -10.61 1.45
N PRO A 21 3.89 -10.55 0.14
CA PRO A 21 2.66 -9.95 -0.35
C PRO A 21 1.47 -10.67 0.28
N SER A 22 0.63 -9.94 1.01
CA SER A 22 -0.65 -10.44 1.50
C SER A 22 -1.72 -9.93 0.54
N LEU A 23 -2.29 -10.83 -0.26
CA LEU A 23 -3.42 -10.49 -1.12
C LEU A 23 -4.65 -10.39 -0.22
N HIS A 24 -5.09 -9.17 0.07
CA HIS A 24 -6.34 -8.94 0.77
C HIS A 24 -7.46 -9.24 -0.22
N VAL A 25 -7.94 -10.49 -0.22
CA VAL A 25 -9.19 -10.85 -0.91
C VAL A 25 -10.31 -10.29 -0.05
N GLU A 26 -10.65 -9.02 -0.22
CA GLU A 26 -11.97 -8.56 0.21
C GLU A 26 -12.96 -9.37 -0.63
N ILE A 27 -13.92 -10.06 0.02
CA ILE A 27 -14.96 -10.77 -0.71
C ILE A 27 -15.70 -9.68 -1.49
N PRO A 28 -15.59 -9.61 -2.82
CA PRO A 28 -16.23 -8.55 -3.55
C PRO A 28 -17.72 -8.59 -3.28
N LEU A 29 -18.35 -7.43 -3.13
CA LEU A 29 -19.78 -7.34 -3.41
C LEU A 29 -19.94 -7.77 -4.87
N ARG A 30 -20.40 -9.01 -5.08
CA ARG A 30 -20.64 -9.57 -6.41
C ARG A 30 -21.99 -9.09 -6.91
N PHE A 31 -22.08 -7.80 -7.22
CA PHE A 31 -23.18 -7.30 -8.04
C PHE A 31 -22.76 -7.37 -9.50
N HIS A 32 -23.62 -7.92 -10.34
CA HIS A 32 -23.48 -7.77 -11.78
C HIS A 32 -23.69 -6.28 -12.10
N PRO A 33 -23.01 -5.67 -13.08
CA PRO A 33 -23.26 -4.27 -13.46
C PRO A 33 -24.73 -3.98 -13.76
N CYS A 34 -25.46 -4.98 -14.24
CA CYS A 34 -26.91 -4.90 -14.45
C CYS A 34 -27.72 -4.75 -13.15
N ASP A 35 -27.25 -5.27 -12.02
CA ASP A 35 -27.91 -5.08 -10.71
C ASP A 35 -27.87 -3.61 -10.24
N LEU A 36 -26.92 -2.79 -10.74
CA LEU A 36 -26.88 -1.34 -10.46
C LEU A 36 -27.77 -0.52 -11.39
N LEU A 37 -28.03 -1.04 -12.59
CA LEU A 37 -28.79 -0.36 -13.64
C LEU A 37 -30.29 -0.69 -13.57
N PHE A 38 -30.63 -1.84 -13.00
CA PHE A 38 -32.01 -2.34 -12.94
C PHE A 38 -32.36 -2.68 -11.49
N GLY A 39 -33.15 -1.82 -10.86
CA GLY A 39 -33.74 -2.12 -9.54
C GLY A 39 -34.83 -3.20 -9.65
N GLU A 40 -35.22 -3.78 -8.51
CA GLU A 40 -36.28 -4.81 -8.46
C GLU A 40 -37.63 -4.29 -9.02
N ASP A 41 -37.83 -2.97 -9.05
CA ASP A 41 -39.04 -2.31 -9.56
C ASP A 41 -39.18 -2.36 -11.10
N LEU A 42 -38.10 -2.65 -11.83
CA LEU A 42 -38.16 -2.73 -13.30
C LEU A 42 -38.94 -3.96 -13.78
N PHE A 43 -39.13 -4.95 -12.91
CA PHE A 43 -39.77 -6.24 -13.21
C PHE A 43 -41.30 -6.22 -13.01
N ASP A 44 -41.84 -5.17 -12.38
CA ASP A 44 -43.29 -4.98 -12.23
C ASP A 44 -43.92 -4.30 -13.47
N ASP A 45 -43.11 -3.74 -14.37
CA ASP A 45 -43.56 -2.99 -15.55
C ASP A 45 -43.15 -3.67 -16.87
N SER A 46 -44.09 -4.32 -17.56
CA SER A 46 -43.80 -5.12 -18.79
C SER A 46 -43.15 -4.32 -19.93
N VAL A 47 -43.38 -3.01 -19.98
CA VAL A 47 -42.81 -2.11 -20.98
C VAL A 47 -41.31 -1.89 -20.74
N ALA A 48 -40.88 -1.88 -19.47
CA ALA A 48 -39.47 -1.70 -19.13
C ALA A 48 -38.66 -2.96 -19.45
N ALA A 49 -39.25 -4.15 -19.29
CA ALA A 49 -38.66 -5.43 -19.67
C ALA A 49 -38.39 -5.55 -21.19
N ASP A 50 -39.30 -5.04 -22.04
CA ASP A 50 -39.14 -5.07 -23.50
C ASP A 50 -37.97 -4.19 -24.01
N HIS A 51 -37.52 -3.22 -23.22
CA HIS A 51 -36.40 -2.34 -23.56
C HIS A 51 -35.06 -2.82 -22.98
N LEU A 52 -35.09 -3.80 -22.08
CA LEU A 52 -33.94 -4.36 -21.38
C LEU A 52 -32.85 -4.93 -22.33
N PRO A 53 -33.18 -5.67 -23.41
CA PRO A 53 -32.18 -6.18 -24.34
C PRO A 53 -31.35 -5.09 -25.04
N ARG A 54 -31.95 -3.91 -25.27
CA ARG A 54 -31.25 -2.78 -25.90
C ARG A 54 -30.29 -2.07 -24.95
N LEU A 55 -30.58 -2.10 -23.65
CA LEU A 55 -29.74 -1.50 -22.60
C LEU A 55 -28.55 -2.43 -22.27
N LEU A 56 -28.75 -3.76 -22.37
CA LEU A 56 -27.70 -4.76 -22.17
C LEU A 56 -26.71 -4.84 -23.34
N SER A 57 -27.13 -4.53 -24.56
CA SER A 57 -26.27 -4.57 -25.76
C SER A 57 -25.06 -3.62 -25.67
N GLY A 58 -25.09 -2.61 -24.78
CA GLY A 58 -23.93 -1.76 -24.49
C GLY A 58 -22.89 -2.38 -23.56
N CYS A 59 -23.21 -3.49 -22.88
CA CYS A 59 -22.35 -4.17 -21.91
C CYS A 59 -21.54 -5.35 -22.52
N GLU A 60 -21.91 -5.81 -23.73
CA GLU A 60 -21.29 -6.97 -24.39
C GLU A 60 -19.89 -6.72 -24.99
N SER A 61 -19.29 -5.54 -24.80
CA SER A 61 -18.04 -5.21 -25.51
C SER A 61 -16.76 -5.74 -24.87
N VAL A 62 -16.81 -6.60 -23.84
CA VAL A 62 -15.59 -7.14 -23.23
C VAL A 62 -15.75 -8.61 -22.82
N THR A 63 -15.84 -9.53 -23.79
CA THR A 63 -15.06 -10.79 -23.87
C THR A 63 -15.59 -11.71 -24.97
N ALA A 64 -14.82 -11.81 -26.06
CA ALA A 64 -14.95 -12.92 -27.01
C ALA A 64 -14.38 -14.19 -26.35
N GLY A 65 -15.24 -15.00 -25.75
CA GLY A 65 -14.88 -16.25 -25.08
C GLY A 65 -16.09 -17.14 -24.86
N ASP A 66 -16.55 -17.78 -25.94
CA ASP A 66 -17.32 -19.04 -26.03
C ASP A 66 -18.10 -19.55 -24.79
N SER A 67 -19.01 -18.74 -24.25
CA SER A 67 -20.24 -19.23 -23.64
C SER A 67 -21.34 -18.20 -23.86
N VAL A 68 -22.32 -18.55 -24.69
CA VAL A 68 -23.51 -17.73 -24.94
C VAL A 68 -24.30 -17.70 -23.62
N SER A 69 -24.06 -16.72 -22.78
CA SER A 69 -24.99 -16.34 -21.73
C SER A 69 -26.21 -15.75 -22.44
N ASP A 70 -27.28 -16.52 -22.48
CA ASP A 70 -28.57 -16.03 -22.94
C ASP A 70 -28.89 -14.74 -22.15
N PRO A 71 -29.04 -13.57 -22.79
CA PRO A 71 -29.35 -12.33 -22.09
C PRO A 71 -30.70 -12.38 -21.36
N SER A 72 -31.52 -13.40 -21.65
CA SER A 72 -32.75 -13.75 -20.93
C SER A 72 -32.56 -14.72 -19.76
N ASP A 73 -31.38 -15.33 -19.58
CA ASP A 73 -31.08 -16.20 -18.43
C ASP A 73 -30.79 -15.35 -17.19
N LEU A 74 -31.88 -14.87 -16.59
CA LEU A 74 -31.90 -14.13 -15.33
C LEU A 74 -31.67 -15.06 -14.12
N SER A 75 -31.35 -16.34 -14.33
CA SER A 75 -30.96 -17.19 -13.22
C SER A 75 -29.65 -16.65 -12.65
N TYR A 76 -29.56 -16.58 -11.32
CA TYR A 76 -28.34 -16.17 -10.60
C TYR A 76 -27.14 -17.11 -10.85
N ARG A 77 -27.23 -18.03 -11.83
CA ARG A 77 -26.35 -19.15 -12.10
C ARG A 77 -25.04 -18.74 -12.78
N SER A 78 -25.01 -17.66 -13.55
CA SER A 78 -23.75 -17.16 -14.13
C SER A 78 -22.95 -16.29 -13.15
N ARG A 79 -23.56 -15.82 -12.05
CA ARG A 79 -22.93 -14.87 -11.10
C ARG A 79 -21.74 -15.41 -10.29
N PHE A 80 -21.55 -16.72 -10.29
CA PHE A 80 -20.42 -17.38 -9.64
C PHE A 80 -19.29 -17.76 -10.61
N LEU A 81 -19.50 -17.58 -11.91
CA LEU A 81 -18.46 -17.78 -12.92
C LEU A 81 -17.51 -16.59 -12.90
N LEU A 82 -16.21 -16.88 -12.97
CA LEU A 82 -15.15 -15.89 -13.10
C LEU A 82 -14.72 -15.92 -14.57
N ASP A 83 -15.16 -14.96 -15.37
CA ASP A 83 -14.84 -14.92 -16.80
C ASP A 83 -13.45 -14.35 -17.04
N GLN A 84 -13.01 -13.44 -16.16
CA GLN A 84 -11.67 -12.89 -16.13
C GLN A 84 -10.99 -13.15 -14.78
N SER A 85 -9.66 -13.28 -14.79
CA SER A 85 -8.88 -13.40 -13.55
C SER A 85 -9.07 -12.20 -12.61
N SER A 86 -9.38 -11.03 -13.17
CA SER A 86 -9.71 -9.78 -12.45
C SER A 86 -11.04 -9.83 -11.71
N ASP A 87 -11.99 -10.68 -12.11
CA ASP A 87 -13.32 -10.77 -11.48
C ASP A 87 -13.23 -11.30 -10.04
N SER A 88 -12.15 -12.03 -9.74
CA SER A 88 -11.84 -12.48 -8.39
C SER A 88 -11.44 -11.34 -7.44
N LEU A 89 -11.10 -10.16 -7.97
CA LEU A 89 -10.56 -9.01 -7.25
C LEU A 89 -11.61 -7.96 -6.88
N GLY A 90 -12.84 -8.10 -7.38
CA GLY A 90 -13.94 -7.17 -7.11
C GLY A 90 -13.85 -5.81 -7.79
N VAL A 91 -14.84 -4.95 -7.48
CA VAL A 91 -15.12 -3.67 -8.15
C VAL A 91 -13.94 -2.68 -8.18
N PRO A 92 -13.00 -2.64 -7.20
CA PRO A 92 -11.86 -1.76 -7.34
C PRO A 92 -10.80 -2.33 -8.29
N GLY A 93 -10.58 -3.66 -8.32
CA GLY A 93 -9.40 -4.26 -8.96
C GLY A 93 -8.06 -3.62 -8.55
N LEU A 94 -8.07 -2.75 -7.54
CA LEU A 94 -7.00 -1.83 -7.20
C LEU A 94 -6.15 -2.51 -6.14
N LEU A 95 -4.91 -2.81 -6.52
CA LEU A 95 -3.89 -3.21 -5.58
C LEU A 95 -3.52 -1.99 -4.73
N VAL A 96 -4.16 -1.86 -3.57
CA VAL A 96 -3.84 -0.80 -2.60
C VAL A 96 -2.62 -1.25 -1.81
N LEU A 97 -1.55 -0.45 -1.89
CA LEU A 97 -0.40 -0.63 -1.02
C LEU A 97 -0.81 -0.30 0.43
N PRO A 98 -0.61 -1.22 1.40
CA PRO A 98 -0.96 -0.94 2.78
C PRO A 98 -0.25 0.33 3.26
N GLN A 99 -1.01 1.32 3.72
CA GLN A 99 -0.46 2.58 4.24
C GLN A 99 0.27 2.41 5.59
N SER A 100 0.19 1.22 6.20
CA SER A 100 0.80 0.90 7.49
C SER A 100 1.91 -0.13 7.35
N PHE A 101 2.93 -0.03 8.20
CA PHE A 101 4.01 -1.03 8.30
C PHE A 101 3.55 -2.43 8.73
N GLY A 102 2.28 -2.62 9.11
CA GLY A 102 1.78 -3.91 9.60
C GLY A 102 2.42 -4.33 10.93
N ALA A 103 2.24 -5.60 11.30
CA ALA A 103 2.87 -6.16 12.50
C ALA A 103 4.36 -6.46 12.24
N ILE A 104 5.24 -5.88 13.06
CA ILE A 104 6.68 -6.12 13.05
C ILE A 104 7.04 -6.85 14.33
N TYR A 105 7.77 -7.95 14.21
CA TYR A 105 8.15 -8.79 15.33
C TYR A 105 9.65 -8.74 15.62
N LEU A 106 10.02 -8.88 16.88
CA LEU A 106 11.41 -9.05 17.28
C LEU A 106 12.03 -10.26 16.56
N GLY A 107 13.23 -10.07 16.02
CA GLY A 107 13.99 -11.12 15.33
C GLY A 107 13.67 -11.27 13.84
N GLU A 108 12.72 -10.51 13.30
CA GLU A 108 12.51 -10.46 11.85
C GLU A 108 13.48 -9.45 11.18
N THR A 109 13.66 -9.59 9.87
CA THR A 109 14.36 -8.59 9.06
C THR A 109 13.33 -7.59 8.52
N PHE A 110 13.41 -6.35 8.98
CA PHE A 110 12.69 -5.23 8.40
C PHE A 110 13.30 -4.91 7.04
N CYS A 111 12.55 -5.14 5.96
CA CYS A 111 12.93 -4.78 4.60
C CYS A 111 11.98 -3.68 4.10
N SER A 112 12.53 -2.58 3.58
CA SER A 112 11.73 -1.42 3.17
C SER A 112 12.22 -0.83 1.86
N TYR A 113 11.29 -0.65 0.93
CA TYR A 113 11.47 0.14 -0.27
C TYR A 113 11.21 1.62 0.05
N ILE A 114 12.14 2.47 -0.34
CA ILE A 114 12.09 3.92 -0.11
C ILE A 114 12.24 4.59 -1.47
N SER A 115 11.29 5.46 -1.78
CA SER A 115 11.26 6.25 -3.00
C SER A 115 11.23 7.73 -2.65
N ILE A 116 12.13 8.50 -3.26
CA ILE A 116 12.19 9.95 -3.13
C ILE A 116 11.65 10.54 -4.41
N ASN A 117 10.51 11.20 -4.34
CA ASN A 117 9.83 11.75 -5.50
C ASN A 117 10.07 13.24 -5.58
N ASN A 118 10.43 13.72 -6.77
CA ASN A 118 10.42 15.15 -7.06
C ASN A 118 9.07 15.54 -7.66
N SER A 119 8.22 16.18 -6.85
CA SER A 119 6.91 16.67 -7.29
C SER A 119 6.93 18.12 -7.76
N SER A 120 8.10 18.75 -7.85
CA SER A 120 8.23 20.10 -8.41
C SER A 120 8.36 20.06 -9.93
N ASN A 121 8.25 21.23 -10.54
CA ASN A 121 8.45 21.43 -11.98
C ASN A 121 9.92 21.69 -12.34
N VAL A 122 10.83 21.58 -11.38
CA VAL A 122 12.25 21.93 -11.54
C VAL A 122 13.13 20.75 -11.16
N GLU A 123 14.24 20.58 -11.86
CA GLU A 123 15.25 19.58 -11.51
C GLU A 123 15.93 19.95 -10.18
N VAL A 124 15.97 18.98 -9.28
CA VAL A 124 16.65 19.09 -7.99
C VAL A 124 18.03 18.45 -8.11
N ARG A 125 19.08 19.06 -7.54
CA ARG A 125 20.48 18.64 -7.67
C ARG A 125 21.14 18.38 -6.31
N ASP A 126 22.32 17.77 -6.37
CA ASP A 126 23.21 17.51 -5.21
C ASP A 126 22.48 16.82 -4.05
N VAL A 127 21.68 15.79 -4.35
CA VAL A 127 20.78 15.18 -3.38
C VAL A 127 21.55 14.18 -2.50
N VAL A 128 21.77 14.57 -1.25
CA VAL A 128 22.32 13.70 -0.20
C VAL A 128 21.18 13.10 0.59
N ILE A 129 21.17 11.77 0.68
CA ILE A 129 20.12 10.97 1.27
C ILE A 129 20.71 10.23 2.45
N LYS A 130 20.01 10.28 3.58
CA LYS A 130 20.34 9.48 4.75
C LYS A 130 19.09 8.79 5.27
N ALA A 131 19.18 7.47 5.48
CA ALA A 131 18.13 6.67 6.08
C ALA A 131 18.66 6.00 7.33
N GLU A 132 17.93 6.11 8.43
CA GLU A 132 18.33 5.57 9.72
C GLU A 132 17.13 5.14 10.55
N ILE A 133 17.30 4.10 11.36
CA ILE A 133 16.30 3.66 12.33
C ILE A 133 16.69 4.24 13.69
N GLN A 134 15.77 5.00 14.28
CA GLN A 134 15.87 5.48 15.65
C GLN A 134 15.01 4.61 16.55
N THR A 135 15.66 3.98 17.54
CA THR A 135 15.02 3.27 18.65
C THR A 135 15.14 4.10 19.92
N GLU A 136 14.60 3.59 21.04
CA GLU A 136 14.79 4.21 22.35
C GLU A 136 16.25 4.19 22.83
N LYS A 137 17.04 3.21 22.37
CA LYS A 137 18.42 2.99 22.84
C LYS A 137 19.45 3.59 21.92
N GLN A 138 19.22 3.57 20.60
CA GLN A 138 20.24 3.89 19.62
C GLN A 138 19.67 4.40 18.29
N ARG A 139 20.58 4.88 17.45
CA ARG A 139 20.30 5.32 16.08
C ARG A 139 21.18 4.52 15.13
N ILE A 140 20.55 3.74 14.27
CA ILE A 140 21.20 2.78 13.38
C ILE A 140 21.16 3.35 11.96
N LEU A 141 22.33 3.59 11.38
CA LEU A 141 22.46 4.09 10.01
C LEU A 141 22.24 2.95 9.01
N LEU A 142 21.30 3.11 8.10
CA LEU A 142 20.99 2.13 7.05
C LEU A 142 21.58 2.54 5.69
N LEU A 143 21.48 3.82 5.35
CA LEU A 143 22.03 4.39 4.12
C LEU A 143 22.57 5.79 4.39
N ASP A 144 23.70 6.11 3.76
CA ASP A 144 24.25 7.46 3.70
C ASP A 144 24.92 7.67 2.34
N THR A 145 24.37 8.57 1.53
CA THR A 145 24.91 8.91 0.21
C THR A 145 25.80 10.16 0.23
N SER A 146 26.21 10.66 1.40
CA SER A 146 27.07 11.86 1.50
C SER A 146 28.40 11.74 0.74
N LYS A 147 28.95 10.53 0.61
CA LYS A 147 30.18 10.26 -0.16
C LYS A 147 29.98 10.24 -1.67
N SER A 148 28.76 9.97 -2.12
CA SER A 148 28.38 9.88 -3.53
C SER A 148 26.95 10.39 -3.68
N PRO A 149 26.74 11.71 -3.63
CA PRO A 149 25.41 12.31 -3.73
C PRO A 149 24.74 11.93 -5.06
N VAL A 150 23.41 11.90 -5.06
CA VAL A 150 22.64 11.72 -6.30
C VAL A 150 22.73 13.03 -7.07
N GLU A 151 23.31 12.98 -8.28
CA GLU A 151 23.62 14.16 -9.08
C GLU A 151 22.39 15.04 -9.32
N SER A 152 21.30 14.44 -9.79
CA SER A 152 20.03 15.13 -9.94
C SER A 152 18.82 14.20 -9.93
N ILE A 153 17.67 14.76 -9.56
CA ILE A 153 16.34 14.15 -9.71
C ILE A 153 15.49 15.10 -10.55
N ARG A 154 15.20 14.69 -11.78
CA ARG A 154 14.39 15.46 -12.74
C ARG A 154 13.00 15.77 -12.18
N ALA A 155 12.35 16.81 -12.70
CA ALA A 155 10.94 17.10 -12.40
C ALA A 155 10.05 15.89 -12.71
N GLY A 156 9.20 15.49 -11.75
CA GLY A 156 8.39 14.27 -11.83
C GLY A 156 9.18 12.95 -11.72
N GLY A 157 10.51 13.03 -11.59
CA GLY A 157 11.39 11.89 -11.40
C GLY A 157 11.37 11.36 -9.97
N ARG A 158 12.06 10.23 -9.78
CA ARG A 158 12.25 9.62 -8.46
C ARG A 158 13.60 8.93 -8.35
N TYR A 159 14.03 8.74 -7.12
CA TYR A 159 15.18 7.91 -6.78
C TYR A 159 14.77 6.85 -5.75
N ASP A 160 15.05 5.59 -6.06
CA ASP A 160 14.53 4.45 -5.32
C ASP A 160 15.66 3.60 -4.76
N PHE A 161 15.51 3.13 -3.53
CA PHE A 161 16.44 2.19 -2.91
C PHE A 161 15.74 1.31 -1.88
N ILE A 162 16.37 0.19 -1.54
CA ILE A 162 15.88 -0.73 -0.51
C ILE A 162 16.85 -0.66 0.68
N VAL A 163 16.29 -0.68 1.88
CA VAL A 163 17.04 -0.81 3.13
C VAL A 163 16.57 -2.04 3.88
N GLU A 164 17.52 -2.69 4.55
CA GLU A 164 17.26 -3.88 5.37
C GLU A 164 17.85 -3.70 6.77
N HIS A 165 17.13 -4.19 7.78
CA HIS A 165 17.54 -4.12 9.17
C HIS A 165 16.99 -5.28 9.99
N ASP A 166 17.88 -6.04 10.63
CA ASP A 166 17.48 -7.07 11.59
C ASP A 166 16.98 -6.43 12.88
N VAL A 167 15.70 -6.66 13.18
CA VAL A 167 15.01 -6.04 14.32
C VAL A 167 15.43 -6.71 15.61
N LYS A 168 16.20 -5.99 16.43
CA LYS A 168 16.79 -6.49 17.68
C LYS A 168 16.19 -5.89 18.95
N GLU A 169 15.27 -4.94 18.80
CA GLU A 169 14.70 -4.19 19.93
C GLU A 169 13.17 -4.22 19.87
N LEU A 170 12.54 -4.27 21.03
CA LEU A 170 11.09 -4.17 21.19
C LEU A 170 10.67 -2.71 21.32
N GLY A 171 9.40 -2.42 21.03
CA GLY A 171 8.81 -1.10 21.27
C GLY A 171 8.84 -0.17 20.06
N ALA A 172 8.77 1.13 20.32
CA ALA A 172 8.62 2.14 19.27
C ALA A 172 9.91 2.33 18.48
N HIS A 173 9.80 2.27 17.16
CA HIS A 173 10.88 2.53 16.21
C HIS A 173 10.45 3.64 15.25
N THR A 174 11.39 4.44 14.79
CA THR A 174 11.16 5.47 13.78
C THR A 174 12.19 5.34 12.67
N LEU A 175 11.75 5.02 11.45
CA LEU A 175 12.58 5.19 10.27
C LEU A 175 12.62 6.69 9.94
N VAL A 176 13.80 7.26 10.02
CA VAL A 176 14.09 8.66 9.72
C VAL A 176 14.75 8.70 8.35
N CYS A 177 14.08 9.33 7.38
CA CYS A 177 14.62 9.58 6.06
C CYS A 177 14.90 11.08 5.96
N THR A 178 16.12 11.43 5.55
CA THR A 178 16.50 12.83 5.35
C THR A 178 17.08 13.03 3.96
N ALA A 179 16.70 14.14 3.34
CA ALA A 179 17.28 14.61 2.10
C ALA A 179 17.84 16.02 2.31
N GLN A 180 19.08 16.22 1.90
CA GLN A 180 19.67 17.55 1.68
C GLN A 180 19.80 17.73 0.17
N TYR A 181 19.32 18.84 -0.37
CA TYR A 181 19.28 19.06 -1.81
C TYR A 181 19.33 20.54 -2.17
N SER A 182 19.73 20.84 -3.41
CA SER A 182 19.65 22.16 -4.01
C SER A 182 18.51 22.20 -5.03
N ASP A 183 17.60 23.16 -4.87
CA ASP A 183 16.49 23.38 -5.81
C ASP A 183 16.91 24.37 -6.93
N GLY A 184 15.98 24.73 -7.82
CA GLY A 184 16.22 25.71 -8.89
C GLY A 184 16.77 27.06 -8.44
N ASP A 185 16.49 27.47 -7.20
CA ASP A 185 16.99 28.72 -6.61
C ASP A 185 18.42 28.61 -6.04
N ALA A 186 19.08 27.46 -6.20
CA ALA A 186 20.40 27.10 -5.63
C ALA A 186 20.49 27.13 -4.10
N GLU A 187 19.37 27.35 -3.40
CA GLU A 187 19.28 27.27 -1.95
C GLU A 187 19.30 25.80 -1.47
N ARG A 188 20.14 25.53 -0.45
CA ARG A 188 20.23 24.20 0.17
C ARG A 188 19.08 24.00 1.13
N LYS A 189 18.20 23.04 0.81
CA LYS A 189 17.05 22.66 1.62
C LYS A 189 17.34 21.36 2.37
N TYR A 190 16.79 21.26 3.58
CA TYR A 190 16.86 20.07 4.43
C TYR A 190 15.45 19.55 4.71
N LEU A 191 15.18 18.31 4.31
CA LEU A 191 13.89 17.64 4.44
C LEU A 191 14.04 16.39 5.31
N PRO A 192 13.57 16.41 6.57
CA PRO A 192 13.41 15.21 7.38
C PRO A 192 11.97 14.68 7.31
N GLN A 193 11.81 13.37 7.13
CA GLN A 193 10.52 12.68 7.20
C GLN A 193 10.62 11.47 8.13
N PHE A 194 9.60 11.29 8.96
CA PHE A 194 9.60 10.32 10.06
C PHE A 194 8.48 9.30 9.86
N PHE A 195 8.84 8.03 9.88
CA PHE A 195 7.93 6.91 9.67
C PHE A 195 7.97 6.00 10.90
N LYS A 196 6.92 6.07 11.72
CA LYS A 196 6.85 5.37 13.00
C LYS A 196 6.24 3.98 12.85
N PHE A 197 6.80 3.01 13.55
CA PHE A 197 6.26 1.66 13.67
C PHE A 197 6.56 1.07 15.05
N ILE A 198 5.87 0.00 15.41
CA ILE A 198 6.01 -0.67 16.71
C ILE A 198 6.46 -2.09 16.47
N VAL A 199 7.52 -2.50 17.18
CA VAL A 199 8.01 -3.87 17.23
C VAL A 199 7.40 -4.58 18.43
N THR A 200 6.81 -5.74 18.18
CA THR A 200 6.15 -6.57 19.19
C THR A 200 6.88 -7.90 19.40
N ASN A 201 6.67 -8.53 20.54
CA ASN A 201 7.23 -9.87 20.78
C ASN A 201 6.39 -10.91 20.01
N PRO A 202 7.00 -11.74 19.14
CA PRO A 202 6.27 -12.79 18.41
C PRO A 202 5.64 -13.85 19.32
N LEU A 203 6.19 -14.08 20.51
CA LEU A 203 5.73 -15.13 21.43
C LEU A 203 5.71 -14.64 22.88
N SER A 204 4.54 -14.69 23.53
CA SER A 204 4.42 -14.45 24.97
C SER A 204 4.37 -15.78 25.72
N VAL A 205 5.50 -16.20 26.30
CA VAL A 205 5.55 -17.44 27.11
C VAL A 205 5.10 -17.12 28.53
N ARG A 206 4.00 -17.76 28.98
CA ARG A 206 3.57 -17.75 30.38
C ARG A 206 3.71 -19.15 30.97
N THR A 207 4.60 -19.30 31.93
CA THR A 207 4.78 -20.57 32.64
C THR A 207 3.94 -20.58 33.92
N LYS A 208 3.15 -21.63 34.12
CA LYS A 208 2.46 -21.89 35.40
C LYS A 208 3.10 -23.10 36.06
N VAL A 209 3.90 -22.86 37.10
CA VAL A 209 4.51 -23.93 37.91
C VAL A 209 3.42 -24.55 38.80
N ARG A 210 3.29 -25.87 38.76
CA ARG A 210 2.46 -26.62 39.72
C ARG A 210 3.37 -27.48 40.58
N VAL A 211 3.23 -27.35 41.89
CA VAL A 211 3.91 -28.23 42.86
C VAL A 211 3.16 -29.55 42.88
N VAL A 212 3.84 -30.64 42.51
CA VAL A 212 3.29 -32.00 42.61
C VAL A 212 3.58 -32.49 44.03
N LYS A 213 2.53 -32.70 44.83
CA LYS A 213 2.67 -33.41 46.12
C LYS A 213 2.93 -34.89 45.83
N VAL A 214 4.14 -35.34 46.13
CA VAL A 214 4.43 -36.78 46.20
C VAL A 214 3.92 -37.25 47.57
N GLY A 215 2.86 -38.06 47.56
CA GLY A 215 2.37 -38.73 48.77
C GLY A 215 3.37 -39.82 49.16
N PHE A 216 3.88 -39.74 50.38
CA PHE A 216 4.57 -40.84 51.05
C PHE A 216 3.54 -41.79 51.67
#